data_AF-A0A014LJX5-F1
#
_entry.id   AF-A0A014LJX5-F1
#
_cell.length_a   1.000
_cell.length_b   1.000
_cell.length_c   1.000
_cell.angle_alpha   90.00
_cell.angle_beta   90.00
_cell.angle_gamma   90.00
#
_symmetry.space_group_name_H-M   'P 1'
#
loop_
_entity.id
_entity.type
_entity.pdbx_description
1 polymer ?
#
loop_
_entity_poly.entity_id
_entity_poly.type
_entity_poly.pdbx_seq_one_letter_code
_entity_poly.pdbx_strand_id
1 'polypeptide(L)'
;MPGTVAAPRGGILCDLHNRYEAVREALSRIDKAAQEMGLPNISARLVEQNETSDRRGPDVQYLEIFAVSIATHHMLIAEGAKPIAIVGQSIGELWALAAAGHLSVEDAARLAVARSQVLTRRSWGGKMLAVGVDGRRAESLAELINHPHLVLACENAPRQSVISGPEALIEHVERVADALGWPSLQLDVPHPTHTPAMAQAARDLRESAPRVPYGAGHWRVCSPWLGRDVGDDDPVDLVAGALTSRVRMLHTIRELHAAGADAFVECGEWPVVTKFVEASIPGVQCVVPLSERDPVGAVRALVADSTGGGPFRSRSSAPSSNGHGPVVRVSEPTPAGPVATLPVTDPPPVRAAVSAVSASPAAPVSYVAPVPSLAPAAPAPATPVAPVAVAPVASPSSAGLDYETVLAELRTLYGDFLGYPPDLLGEDDGLEAELGVESLKQVALLGMVSDRYELPDLRANSSLLTVGTLRRIAEAVVQARAGAAGR
;
A
#
# COMPACT_ATOMS: atom_id res chain seq x y z
N MET A 1 8.77 7.32 3.87
CA MET A 1 9.50 6.35 3.04
C MET A 1 8.51 5.43 2.34
N PRO A 2 8.50 5.39 1.00
CA PRO A 2 7.61 4.51 0.24
C PRO A 2 7.99 3.04 0.43
N GLY A 3 7.02 2.14 0.27
CA GLY A 3 7.29 0.70 0.20
C GLY A 3 7.60 0.26 -1.22
N THR A 4 7.01 -0.86 -1.64
CA THR A 4 7.11 -1.31 -3.03
C THR A 4 6.31 -0.37 -3.93
N VAL A 5 6.98 0.21 -4.91
CA VAL A 5 6.41 1.10 -5.93
C VAL A 5 6.96 0.71 -7.30
N ALA A 6 6.44 1.32 -8.37
CA ALA A 6 7.01 1.17 -9.70
C ALA A 6 8.51 1.51 -9.70
N ALA A 7 9.27 0.79 -10.52
CA ALA A 7 10.72 0.98 -10.56
C ALA A 7 11.06 2.44 -10.90
N PRO A 8 12.00 3.07 -10.19
CA PRO A 8 12.32 4.48 -10.44
C PRO A 8 12.84 4.71 -11.85
N ARG A 9 12.63 5.91 -12.42
CA ARG A 9 13.14 6.26 -13.76
C ARG A 9 14.68 6.31 -13.80
N GLY A 10 15.24 6.01 -14.98
CA GLY A 10 16.68 6.17 -15.22
C GLY A 10 17.09 7.65 -15.15
N GLY A 11 18.29 7.93 -14.66
CA GLY A 11 18.81 9.29 -14.53
C GLY A 11 18.12 10.16 -13.46
N ILE A 12 17.15 9.66 -12.70
CA ILE A 12 16.38 10.43 -11.69
C ILE A 12 17.27 11.04 -10.59
N LEU A 13 18.44 10.45 -10.33
CA LEU A 13 19.40 10.91 -9.32
C LEU A 13 20.58 11.70 -9.91
N CYS A 14 20.62 11.96 -11.22
CA CYS A 14 21.75 12.63 -11.88
C CYS A 14 22.14 13.95 -11.19
N ASP A 15 21.16 14.85 -11.01
CA ASP A 15 21.38 16.16 -10.39
C ASP A 15 21.80 16.04 -8.92
N LEU A 16 21.16 15.15 -8.16
CA LEU A 16 21.46 14.92 -6.75
C LEU A 16 22.88 14.34 -6.58
N HIS A 17 23.26 13.37 -7.41
CA HIS A 17 24.59 12.78 -7.42
C HIS A 17 25.67 13.84 -7.72
N ASN A 18 25.43 14.76 -8.67
CA ASN A 18 26.40 15.80 -9.01
C ASN A 18 26.55 16.85 -7.91
N ARG A 19 25.47 17.19 -7.20
CA ARG A 19 25.46 18.27 -6.22
C ARG A 19 25.85 17.85 -4.80
N TYR A 20 25.51 16.64 -4.36
CA TYR A 20 25.60 16.25 -2.95
C TYR A 20 26.58 15.10 -2.72
N GLU A 21 27.63 15.36 -1.94
CA GLU A 21 28.61 14.34 -1.54
C GLU A 21 27.97 13.20 -0.75
N ALA A 22 27.07 13.51 0.19
CA ALA A 22 26.33 12.51 0.96
C ALA A 22 25.47 11.57 0.10
N VAL A 23 25.02 12.03 -1.08
CA VAL A 23 24.30 11.19 -2.05
C VAL A 23 25.28 10.25 -2.76
N ARG A 24 26.43 10.76 -3.23
CA ARG A 24 27.46 9.93 -3.88
C ARG A 24 27.99 8.85 -2.95
N GLU A 25 28.28 9.19 -1.70
CA GLU A 25 28.74 8.22 -0.72
C GLU A 25 27.70 7.13 -0.44
N ALA A 26 26.42 7.51 -0.28
CA ALA A 26 25.36 6.55 -0.06
C ALA A 26 25.19 5.59 -1.24
N LEU A 27 25.18 6.12 -2.47
CA LEU A 27 25.09 5.31 -3.68
C LEU A 27 26.27 4.36 -3.83
N SER A 28 27.50 4.81 -3.56
CA SER A 28 28.69 3.94 -3.58
C SER A 28 28.60 2.80 -2.56
N ARG A 29 28.07 3.08 -1.35
CA ARG A 29 27.83 2.08 -0.31
C ARG A 29 26.76 1.07 -0.71
N ILE A 30 25.68 1.53 -1.36
CA ILE A 30 24.62 0.66 -1.90
C ILE A 30 25.18 -0.24 -3.00
N ASP A 31 25.96 0.31 -3.93
CA ASP A 31 26.59 -0.47 -5.01
C ASP A 31 27.54 -1.53 -4.47
N LYS A 32 28.38 -1.18 -3.50
CA LYS A 32 29.27 -2.13 -2.84
C LYS A 32 28.47 -3.28 -2.20
N ALA A 33 27.40 -2.95 -1.47
CA ALA A 33 26.52 -3.96 -0.88
C ALA A 33 25.83 -4.82 -1.94
N ALA A 34 25.39 -4.24 -3.06
CA ALA A 34 24.79 -4.96 -4.18
C ALA A 34 25.80 -5.95 -4.80
N GLN A 35 27.02 -5.51 -5.09
CA GLN A 35 28.09 -6.35 -5.64
C GLN A 35 28.42 -7.54 -4.75
N GLU A 36 28.54 -7.32 -3.43
CA GLU A 36 28.80 -8.38 -2.47
C GLU A 36 27.66 -9.41 -2.38
N MET A 37 26.44 -9.01 -2.75
CA MET A 37 25.27 -9.88 -2.86
C MET A 37 25.09 -10.48 -4.28
N GLY A 38 26.04 -10.25 -5.19
CA GLY A 38 26.01 -10.77 -6.56
C GLY A 38 25.10 -10.00 -7.53
N LEU A 39 24.74 -8.77 -7.19
CA LEU A 39 23.90 -7.88 -8.01
C LEU A 39 24.75 -6.84 -8.76
N PRO A 40 24.23 -6.27 -9.86
CA PRO A 40 24.92 -5.18 -10.56
C PRO A 40 24.96 -3.90 -9.72
N ASN A 41 25.75 -2.92 -10.17
CA ASN A 41 25.69 -1.56 -9.63
C ASN A 41 24.30 -0.97 -9.88
N ILE A 42 23.70 -0.46 -8.81
CA ILE A 42 22.37 0.13 -8.80
C ILE A 42 22.42 1.59 -9.24
N SER A 43 23.47 2.31 -8.83
CA SER A 43 23.58 3.75 -9.06
C SER A 43 23.74 4.12 -10.53
N ALA A 44 24.40 3.29 -11.35
CA ALA A 44 24.71 3.60 -12.74
C ALA A 44 23.47 4.01 -13.52
N ARG A 45 22.40 3.20 -13.47
CA ARG A 45 21.12 3.51 -14.14
C ARG A 45 20.39 4.69 -13.51
N LEU A 46 20.46 4.87 -12.20
CA LEU A 46 19.76 5.97 -11.52
C LEU A 46 20.43 7.32 -11.78
N VAL A 47 21.71 7.34 -12.15
CA VAL A 47 22.49 8.55 -12.43
C VAL A 47 22.59 8.81 -13.95
N GLU A 48 22.66 7.77 -14.77
CA GLU A 48 22.74 7.88 -16.22
C GLU A 48 21.35 7.85 -16.88
N GLN A 49 21.10 8.70 -17.89
CA GLN A 49 19.84 8.73 -18.64
C GLN A 49 19.69 7.57 -19.64
N ASN A 50 20.57 6.56 -19.58
CA ASN A 50 20.51 5.44 -20.52
C ASN A 50 19.39 4.47 -20.10
N GLU A 51 18.33 4.44 -20.90
CA GLU A 51 17.25 3.45 -20.79
C GLU A 51 17.75 2.09 -21.29
N THR A 52 18.43 1.34 -20.43
CA THR A 52 18.53 -0.11 -20.63
C THR A 52 17.22 -0.75 -20.15
N SER A 53 16.42 -1.18 -21.13
CA SER A 53 15.29 -2.09 -20.91
C SER A 53 15.84 -3.46 -20.53
N ASP A 54 15.94 -3.72 -19.23
CA ASP A 54 16.02 -5.08 -18.71
C ASP A 54 14.84 -5.34 -17.78
N ARG A 55 14.19 -6.51 -17.93
CA ARG A 55 13.30 -7.06 -16.91
C ARG A 55 14.14 -7.30 -15.66
N ARG A 56 13.96 -6.46 -14.65
CA ARG A 56 14.72 -6.51 -13.40
C ARG A 56 14.11 -7.53 -12.44
N GLY A 57 14.97 -8.24 -11.72
CA GLY A 57 14.54 -9.05 -10.58
C GLY A 57 14.09 -8.16 -9.41
N PRO A 58 13.29 -8.70 -8.47
CA PRO A 58 12.75 -7.93 -7.34
C PRO A 58 13.87 -7.29 -6.49
N ASP A 59 15.01 -7.96 -6.34
CA ASP A 59 16.15 -7.49 -5.57
C ASP A 59 16.69 -6.15 -6.09
N VAL A 60 16.84 -6.02 -7.42
CA VAL A 60 17.36 -4.80 -8.05
C VAL A 60 16.34 -3.67 -7.90
N GLN A 61 15.05 -3.95 -8.15
CA GLN A 61 13.99 -2.94 -7.98
C GLN A 61 13.93 -2.40 -6.53
N TYR A 62 14.03 -3.28 -5.53
CA TYR A 62 14.05 -2.84 -4.13
C TYR A 62 15.25 -1.94 -3.82
N LEU A 63 16.44 -2.29 -4.32
CA LEU A 63 17.62 -1.44 -4.13
C LEU A 63 17.53 -0.12 -4.89
N GLU A 64 16.88 -0.08 -6.05
CA GLU A 64 16.64 1.18 -6.77
C GLU A 64 15.71 2.10 -5.96
N ILE A 65 14.60 1.57 -5.44
CA ILE A 65 13.67 2.32 -4.58
C ILE A 65 14.39 2.82 -3.33
N PHE A 66 15.21 1.96 -2.71
CA PHE A 66 16.02 2.31 -1.55
C PHE A 66 16.99 3.45 -1.84
N ALA A 67 17.76 3.33 -2.93
CA ALA A 67 18.74 4.31 -3.36
C ALA A 67 18.10 5.68 -3.60
N VAL A 68 16.95 5.72 -4.28
CA VAL A 68 16.19 6.97 -4.50
C VAL A 68 15.69 7.56 -3.18
N SER A 69 15.17 6.73 -2.28
CA SER A 69 14.68 7.17 -0.97
C SER A 69 15.80 7.77 -0.10
N ILE A 70 16.95 7.11 -0.04
CA ILE A 70 18.12 7.57 0.73
C ILE A 70 18.77 8.80 0.10
N ALA A 71 18.91 8.84 -1.24
CA ALA A 71 19.45 10.01 -1.93
C ALA A 71 18.60 11.26 -1.68
N THR A 72 17.27 11.12 -1.78
CA THR A 72 16.34 12.23 -1.49
C THR A 72 16.44 12.67 -0.04
N HIS A 73 16.49 11.72 0.90
CA HIS A 73 16.67 12.02 2.31
C HIS A 73 18.00 12.76 2.59
N HIS A 74 19.13 12.24 2.11
CA HIS A 74 20.45 12.85 2.32
C HIS A 74 20.54 14.26 1.70
N MET A 75 19.93 14.46 0.53
CA MET A 75 19.81 15.80 -0.07
C MET A 75 19.07 16.76 0.87
N LEU A 76 17.92 16.36 1.43
CA LEU A 76 17.16 17.20 2.35
C LEU A 76 17.95 17.54 3.63
N ILE A 77 18.62 16.56 4.21
CA ILE A 77 19.45 16.78 5.41
C ILE A 77 20.63 17.71 5.10
N ALA A 78 21.30 17.54 3.96
CA ALA A 78 22.39 18.42 3.53
C ALA A 78 21.94 19.87 3.34
N GLU A 79 20.67 20.09 2.95
CA GLU A 79 20.04 21.40 2.81
C GLU A 79 19.46 21.95 4.12
N GLY A 80 19.68 21.25 5.24
CA GLY A 80 19.33 21.68 6.60
C GLY A 80 17.96 21.23 7.10
N ALA A 81 17.24 20.37 6.36
CA ALA A 81 15.99 19.80 6.85
C ALA A 81 16.22 18.94 8.10
N LYS A 82 15.31 19.01 9.07
CA LYS A 82 15.38 18.25 10.32
C LYS A 82 14.04 17.54 10.55
N PRO A 83 13.91 16.26 10.12
CA PRO A 83 12.73 15.46 10.42
C PRO A 83 12.50 15.36 11.93
N ILE A 84 11.24 15.40 12.35
CA ILE A 84 10.84 15.11 13.74
C ILE A 84 10.53 13.62 13.96
N ALA A 85 10.19 12.92 12.89
CA ALA A 85 9.96 11.49 12.81
C ALA A 85 10.07 11.02 11.36
N ILE A 86 10.38 9.74 11.17
CA ILE A 86 10.38 9.08 9.87
C ILE A 86 9.44 7.87 9.95
N VAL A 87 8.61 7.67 8.93
CA VAL A 87 7.70 6.53 8.81
C VAL A 87 7.93 5.84 7.47
N GLY A 88 7.83 4.51 7.47
CA GLY A 88 7.97 3.69 6.27
C GLY A 88 6.77 2.79 6.04
N GLN A 89 6.30 2.72 4.81
CA GLN A 89 5.23 1.80 4.42
C GLN A 89 5.81 0.44 4.06
N SER A 90 5.41 -0.64 4.73
CA SER A 90 5.90 -2.00 4.43
C SER A 90 7.44 -2.07 4.47
N ILE A 91 8.10 -2.57 3.42
CA ILE A 91 9.57 -2.56 3.26
C ILE A 91 10.18 -1.15 3.41
N GLY A 92 9.37 -0.11 3.21
CA GLY A 92 9.70 1.30 3.47
C GLY A 92 10.28 1.58 4.84
N GLU A 93 9.94 0.77 5.84
CA GLU A 93 10.47 0.88 7.18
C GLU A 93 11.97 0.56 7.25
N LEU A 94 12.47 -0.35 6.42
CA LEU A 94 13.91 -0.61 6.31
C LEU A 94 14.66 0.62 5.79
N TRP A 95 14.07 1.35 4.84
CA TRP A 95 14.62 2.63 4.37
C TRP A 95 14.57 3.68 5.48
N ALA A 96 13.50 3.68 6.28
CA ALA A 96 13.36 4.59 7.41
C ALA A 96 14.41 4.34 8.48
N LEU A 97 14.73 3.09 8.81
CA LEU A 97 15.81 2.73 9.74
C LEU A 97 17.18 3.23 9.25
N ALA A 98 17.47 3.06 7.96
CA ALA A 98 18.71 3.53 7.37
C ALA A 98 18.81 5.07 7.35
N ALA A 99 17.77 5.75 6.88
CA ALA A 99 17.70 7.21 6.88
C ALA A 99 17.77 7.79 8.30
N ALA A 100 17.14 7.12 9.26
CA ALA A 100 17.17 7.50 10.65
C ALA A 100 18.54 7.27 11.32
N GLY A 101 19.46 6.54 10.68
CA GLY A 101 20.76 6.16 11.23
C GLY A 101 20.72 5.01 12.25
N HIS A 102 19.59 4.30 12.35
CA HIS A 102 19.49 3.09 13.19
C HIS A 102 20.27 1.93 12.60
N LEU A 103 20.34 1.88 11.27
CA LEU A 103 21.07 0.89 10.49
C LEU A 103 21.97 1.61 9.47
N SER A 104 23.15 1.07 9.17
CA SER A 104 23.98 1.63 8.11
C SER A 104 23.31 1.44 6.74
N VAL A 105 23.60 2.32 5.78
CA VAL A 105 23.06 2.22 4.41
C VAL A 105 23.47 0.88 3.75
N GLU A 106 24.71 0.43 3.98
CA GLU A 106 25.25 -0.82 3.44
C GLU A 106 24.50 -2.03 3.98
N ASP A 107 24.26 -2.06 5.29
CA ASP A 107 23.59 -3.16 5.96
C ASP A 107 22.10 -3.20 5.63
N ALA A 108 21.46 -2.04 5.49
CA ALA A 108 20.08 -1.94 5.02
C ALA A 108 19.93 -2.47 3.59
N ALA A 109 20.88 -2.15 2.70
CA ALA A 109 20.89 -2.72 1.34
C ALA A 109 21.03 -4.25 1.37
N ARG A 110 21.96 -4.79 2.16
CA ARG A 110 22.11 -6.26 2.31
C ARG A 110 20.86 -6.91 2.87
N LEU A 111 20.24 -6.30 3.88
CA LEU A 111 19.04 -6.84 4.50
C LEU A 111 17.85 -6.79 3.54
N ALA A 112 17.73 -5.75 2.70
CA ALA A 112 16.72 -5.70 1.65
C ALA A 112 16.88 -6.82 0.62
N VAL A 113 18.11 -7.09 0.18
CA VAL A 113 18.40 -8.19 -0.74
C VAL A 113 18.14 -9.54 -0.06
N ALA A 114 18.64 -9.76 1.17
CA ALA A 114 18.41 -11.00 1.91
C ALA A 114 16.91 -11.28 2.10
N ARG A 115 16.12 -10.25 2.46
CA ARG A 115 14.66 -10.32 2.55
C ARG A 115 14.03 -10.73 1.23
N SER A 116 14.45 -10.12 0.13
CA SER A 116 13.90 -10.43 -1.20
C SER A 116 14.26 -11.85 -1.66
N GLN A 117 15.49 -12.30 -1.38
CA GLN A 117 15.93 -13.66 -1.69
C GLN A 117 15.15 -14.72 -0.92
N VAL A 118 14.90 -14.56 0.38
CA VAL A 118 14.10 -15.56 1.14
C VAL A 118 12.65 -15.64 0.65
N LEU A 119 12.11 -14.53 0.13
CA LEU A 119 10.78 -14.51 -0.49
C LEU A 119 10.80 -15.16 -1.88
N THR A 120 11.89 -15.03 -2.64
CA THR A 120 11.99 -15.54 -4.02
C THR A 120 12.42 -17.02 -4.10
N ARG A 121 13.01 -17.59 -3.03
CA ARG A 121 13.44 -19.01 -2.98
C ARG A 121 12.32 -20.03 -3.23
N ARG A 122 11.06 -19.63 -3.04
CA ARG A 122 9.90 -20.48 -3.27
C ARG A 122 8.79 -19.67 -3.94
N SER A 123 7.96 -20.36 -4.71
CA SER A 123 6.72 -19.74 -5.19
C SER A 123 5.72 -19.67 -4.05
N TRP A 124 5.08 -18.51 -3.92
CA TRP A 124 3.96 -18.30 -3.02
C TRP A 124 2.73 -18.17 -3.91
N GLY A 125 1.82 -19.15 -3.88
CA GLY A 125 0.59 -19.15 -4.69
C GLY A 125 -0.44 -18.14 -4.17
N GLY A 126 -0.07 -16.87 -4.05
CA GLY A 126 -0.89 -15.82 -3.47
C GLY A 126 -0.65 -14.44 -4.09
N LYS A 127 -1.63 -13.58 -3.88
CA LYS A 127 -1.71 -12.22 -4.43
C LYS A 127 -2.10 -11.24 -3.33
N MET A 128 -2.04 -9.95 -3.66
CA MET A 128 -2.54 -8.88 -2.81
C MET A 128 -3.53 -8.03 -3.62
N LEU A 129 -4.63 -7.65 -2.99
CA LEU A 129 -5.70 -6.85 -3.59
C LEU A 129 -5.90 -5.57 -2.77
N ALA A 130 -5.66 -4.41 -3.39
CA ALA A 130 -6.12 -3.16 -2.83
C ALA A 130 -7.64 -3.05 -3.02
N VAL A 131 -8.35 -2.65 -1.97
CA VAL A 131 -9.81 -2.50 -1.96
C VAL A 131 -10.18 -1.13 -1.40
N GLY A 132 -11.10 -0.44 -2.07
CA GLY A 132 -11.54 0.94 -1.85
C GLY A 132 -12.47 1.12 -0.65
N VAL A 133 -12.15 0.47 0.48
CA VAL A 133 -12.93 0.47 1.72
C VAL A 133 -12.04 0.60 2.95
N ASP A 134 -12.65 0.92 4.09
CA ASP A 134 -11.98 0.93 5.38
C ASP A 134 -11.57 -0.47 5.85
N GLY A 135 -10.64 -0.51 6.82
CA GLY A 135 -10.08 -1.75 7.35
C GLY A 135 -11.14 -2.71 7.90
N ARG A 136 -12.17 -2.20 8.60
CA ARG A 136 -13.19 -3.10 9.19
C ARG A 136 -13.99 -3.84 8.13
N ARG A 137 -14.33 -3.17 7.03
CA ARG A 137 -15.03 -3.82 5.90
C ARG A 137 -14.15 -4.85 5.20
N ALA A 138 -12.89 -4.52 4.94
CA ALA A 138 -11.93 -5.43 4.33
C ALA A 138 -11.67 -6.67 5.22
N GLU A 139 -11.51 -6.46 6.53
CA GLU A 139 -11.34 -7.53 7.53
C GLU A 139 -12.57 -8.43 7.59
N SER A 140 -13.79 -7.86 7.68
CA SER A 140 -15.03 -8.62 7.70
C SER A 140 -15.19 -9.51 6.46
N LEU A 141 -14.76 -9.03 5.28
CA LEU A 141 -14.79 -9.81 4.05
C LEU A 141 -13.81 -11.00 4.10
N ALA A 142 -12.59 -10.79 4.59
CA ALA A 142 -11.61 -11.86 4.77
C ALA A 142 -12.07 -12.90 5.82
N GLU A 143 -12.64 -12.43 6.94
CA GLU A 143 -13.16 -13.27 8.03
C GLU A 143 -14.38 -14.10 7.60
N LEU A 144 -15.24 -13.58 6.72
CA LEU A 144 -16.39 -14.33 6.20
C LEU A 144 -15.96 -15.58 5.41
N ILE A 145 -14.84 -15.47 4.68
CA ILE A 145 -14.23 -16.61 3.96
C ILE A 145 -13.51 -17.55 4.93
N ASN A 146 -13.02 -17.02 6.06
CA ASN A 146 -12.43 -17.76 7.18
C ASN A 146 -11.26 -18.68 6.76
N HIS A 147 -10.30 -18.14 6.00
CA HIS A 147 -9.09 -18.85 5.59
C HIS A 147 -7.86 -18.33 6.36
N PRO A 148 -7.00 -19.19 6.94
CA PRO A 148 -5.90 -18.79 7.84
C PRO A 148 -4.81 -17.92 7.19
N HIS A 149 -4.80 -17.84 5.86
CA HIS A 149 -3.84 -17.04 5.10
C HIS A 149 -4.48 -15.92 4.28
N LEU A 150 -5.80 -15.75 4.35
CA LEU A 150 -6.50 -14.63 3.73
C LEU A 150 -6.78 -13.58 4.82
N VAL A 151 -6.01 -12.50 4.82
CA VAL A 151 -6.04 -11.52 5.90
C VAL A 151 -6.02 -10.08 5.37
N LEU A 152 -6.52 -9.15 6.18
CA LEU A 152 -6.23 -7.74 6.00
C LEU A 152 -4.74 -7.48 6.30
N ALA A 153 -3.98 -7.23 5.23
CA ALA A 153 -2.55 -6.99 5.24
C ALA A 153 -2.21 -5.53 5.56
N CYS A 154 -2.92 -4.57 4.97
CA CYS A 154 -2.63 -3.15 5.15
C CYS A 154 -3.89 -2.32 5.37
N GLU A 155 -3.83 -1.38 6.30
CA GLU A 155 -4.79 -0.29 6.49
C GLU A 155 -4.07 1.01 6.14
N ASN A 156 -4.16 1.42 4.87
CA ASN A 156 -3.34 2.49 4.32
C ASN A 156 -3.97 3.87 4.52
N ALA A 157 -5.26 3.99 4.19
CA ALA A 157 -6.04 5.23 4.27
C ALA A 157 -7.50 4.92 4.64
N PRO A 158 -8.36 5.92 4.96
CA PRO A 158 -9.73 5.67 5.42
C PRO A 158 -10.58 4.85 4.45
N ARG A 159 -10.27 4.90 3.16
CA ARG A 159 -10.93 4.14 2.09
C ARG A 159 -9.95 3.33 1.25
N GLN A 160 -8.80 2.95 1.82
CA GLN A 160 -7.83 2.10 1.13
C GLN A 160 -7.27 1.06 2.09
N SER A 161 -7.68 -0.18 1.85
CA SER A 161 -7.20 -1.38 2.55
C SER A 161 -6.56 -2.36 1.56
N VAL A 162 -5.73 -3.28 2.03
CA VAL A 162 -5.14 -4.34 1.20
C VAL A 162 -5.40 -5.70 1.83
N ILE A 163 -5.99 -6.61 1.08
CA ILE A 163 -6.18 -8.02 1.47
C ILE A 163 -5.07 -8.84 0.82
N SER A 164 -4.45 -9.74 1.58
CA SER A 164 -3.37 -10.63 1.12
C SER A 164 -3.76 -12.08 1.37
N GLY A 165 -3.52 -12.95 0.40
CA GLY A 165 -3.81 -14.38 0.55
C GLY A 165 -3.65 -15.20 -0.72
N PRO A 166 -4.12 -16.46 -0.71
CA PRO A 166 -4.05 -17.34 -1.88
C PRO A 166 -4.73 -16.73 -3.11
N GLU A 167 -4.15 -16.95 -4.29
CA GLU A 167 -4.59 -16.32 -5.55
C GLU A 167 -6.07 -16.56 -5.83
N ALA A 168 -6.51 -17.82 -5.77
CA ALA A 168 -7.90 -18.19 -5.98
C ALA A 168 -8.89 -17.52 -5.00
N LEU A 169 -8.44 -17.23 -3.77
CA LEU A 169 -9.26 -16.52 -2.78
C LEU A 169 -9.26 -15.02 -3.03
N ILE A 170 -8.15 -14.45 -3.49
CA ILE A 170 -8.07 -13.04 -3.89
C ILE A 170 -9.00 -12.78 -5.08
N GLU A 171 -9.04 -13.64 -6.09
CA GLU A 171 -9.99 -13.55 -7.19
C GLU A 171 -11.45 -13.61 -6.70
N HIS A 172 -11.73 -14.40 -5.66
CA HIS A 172 -13.06 -14.44 -5.05
C HIS A 172 -13.40 -13.14 -4.32
N VAL A 173 -12.45 -12.60 -3.56
CA VAL A 173 -12.58 -11.30 -2.89
C VAL A 173 -12.82 -10.18 -3.91
N GLU A 174 -12.10 -10.17 -5.04
CA GLU A 174 -12.29 -9.19 -6.12
C GLU A 174 -13.70 -9.27 -6.70
N ARG A 175 -14.20 -10.47 -7.04
CA ARG A 175 -15.58 -10.63 -7.50
C ARG A 175 -16.63 -10.15 -6.50
N VAL A 176 -16.40 -10.36 -5.20
CA VAL A 176 -17.29 -9.84 -4.15
C VAL A 176 -17.19 -8.33 -4.05
N ALA A 177 -15.99 -7.75 -4.14
CA ALA A 177 -15.79 -6.30 -4.17
C ALA A 177 -16.53 -5.66 -5.37
N ASP A 178 -16.40 -6.24 -6.56
CA ASP A 178 -17.12 -5.80 -7.76
C ASP A 178 -18.63 -5.84 -7.58
N ALA A 179 -19.16 -6.95 -7.04
CA ALA A 179 -20.59 -7.09 -6.76
C ALA A 179 -21.11 -6.07 -5.73
N LEU A 180 -20.24 -5.60 -4.83
CA LEU A 180 -20.54 -4.57 -3.84
C LEU A 180 -20.25 -3.14 -4.34
N GLY A 181 -19.74 -2.98 -5.56
CA GLY A 181 -19.34 -1.69 -6.13
C GLY A 181 -18.13 -1.06 -5.43
N TRP A 182 -17.26 -1.88 -4.84
CA TRP A 182 -16.02 -1.42 -4.20
C TRP A 182 -14.89 -1.40 -5.24
N PRO A 183 -14.23 -0.25 -5.46
CA PRO A 183 -13.06 -0.21 -6.33
C PRO A 183 -12.00 -1.20 -5.82
N SER A 184 -11.42 -1.99 -6.70
CA SER A 184 -10.33 -2.91 -6.34
C SER A 184 -9.29 -3.05 -7.44
N LEU A 185 -8.04 -3.27 -7.02
CA LEU A 185 -6.88 -3.40 -7.90
C LEU A 185 -5.97 -4.50 -7.36
N GLN A 186 -5.69 -5.52 -8.17
CA GLN A 186 -4.64 -6.48 -7.85
C GLN A 186 -3.28 -5.80 -7.94
N LEU A 187 -2.49 -5.92 -6.87
CA LEU A 187 -1.18 -5.28 -6.80
C LEU A 187 -0.15 -6.09 -7.57
N ASP A 188 0.63 -5.41 -8.41
CA ASP A 188 1.82 -5.98 -9.05
C ASP A 188 2.97 -6.05 -8.05
N VAL A 189 2.82 -6.97 -7.09
CA VAL A 189 3.84 -7.30 -6.08
C VAL A 189 4.17 -8.78 -6.18
N PRO A 190 5.46 -9.14 -6.05
CA PRO A 190 5.89 -10.51 -6.34
C PRO A 190 5.43 -11.54 -5.30
N HIS A 191 4.99 -11.09 -4.12
CA HIS A 191 4.69 -11.98 -2.98
C HIS A 191 3.49 -11.48 -2.17
N PRO A 192 2.64 -12.39 -1.68
CA PRO A 192 1.57 -12.07 -0.74
C PRO A 192 2.18 -11.81 0.64
N THR A 193 2.68 -10.60 0.87
CA THR A 193 3.28 -10.24 2.18
C THR A 193 2.21 -9.83 3.20
N HIS A 194 2.63 -9.62 4.46
CA HIS A 194 1.76 -9.21 5.57
C HIS A 194 0.66 -10.24 5.88
N THR A 195 1.03 -11.53 5.79
CA THR A 195 0.13 -12.67 5.99
C THR A 195 0.86 -13.78 6.76
N PRO A 196 0.14 -14.59 7.57
CA PRO A 196 0.73 -15.75 8.23
C PRO A 196 1.42 -16.74 7.30
N ALA A 197 1.09 -16.78 6.01
CA ALA A 197 1.77 -17.64 5.04
C ALA A 197 3.29 -17.33 4.96
N MET A 198 3.72 -16.09 5.20
CA MET A 198 5.13 -15.70 5.16
C MET A 198 5.96 -16.17 6.36
N ALA A 199 5.39 -16.91 7.31
CA ALA A 199 6.07 -17.29 8.55
C ALA A 199 7.37 -18.05 8.31
N GLN A 200 7.46 -18.88 7.26
CA GLN A 200 8.70 -19.56 6.93
C GLN A 200 9.75 -18.60 6.35
N ALA A 201 9.39 -17.66 5.47
CA ALA A 201 10.33 -16.64 5.00
C ALA A 201 10.86 -15.77 6.15
N ALA A 202 9.99 -15.43 7.11
CA ALA A 202 10.41 -14.70 8.31
C ALA A 202 11.39 -15.50 9.18
N ARG A 203 11.24 -16.82 9.27
CA ARG A 203 12.23 -17.69 9.95
C ARG A 203 13.55 -17.75 9.17
N ASP A 204 13.46 -18.02 7.87
CA ASP A 204 14.64 -18.11 6.99
C ASP A 204 15.43 -16.79 7.02
N LEU A 205 14.76 -15.63 7.08
CA LEU A 205 15.44 -14.34 7.18
C LEU A 205 16.19 -14.19 8.50
N ARG A 206 15.58 -14.54 9.63
CA ARG A 206 16.25 -14.48 10.95
C ARG A 206 17.46 -15.41 11.02
N GLU A 207 17.40 -16.55 10.35
CA GLU A 207 18.48 -17.53 10.34
C GLU A 207 19.63 -17.13 9.40
N SER A 208 19.32 -16.47 8.28
CA SER A 208 20.30 -16.22 7.21
C SER A 208 20.77 -14.77 7.08
N ALA A 209 20.05 -13.80 7.63
CA ALA A 209 20.47 -12.41 7.59
C ALA A 209 21.74 -12.19 8.41
N PRO A 210 22.68 -11.36 7.93
CA PRO A 210 23.87 -11.03 8.70
C PRO A 210 23.46 -10.30 9.98
N ARG A 211 24.12 -10.63 11.10
CA ARG A 211 24.04 -9.79 12.31
C ARG A 211 24.80 -8.51 12.04
N VAL A 212 24.08 -7.39 12.08
CA VAL A 212 24.60 -6.07 11.74
C VAL A 212 24.50 -5.16 12.97
N PRO A 213 25.50 -4.31 13.22
CA PRO A 213 25.39 -3.31 14.27
C PRO A 213 24.19 -2.39 14.03
N TYR A 214 23.41 -2.13 15.08
CA TYR A 214 22.33 -1.15 15.06
C TYR A 214 22.35 -0.31 16.33
N GLY A 215 21.68 0.84 16.31
CA GLY A 215 21.67 1.77 17.43
C GLY A 215 20.49 2.73 17.38
N ALA A 216 20.44 3.66 18.33
CA ALA A 216 19.31 4.57 18.53
C ALA A 216 19.05 5.56 17.37
N GLY A 217 19.98 5.66 16.41
CA GLY A 217 19.92 6.60 15.29
C GLY A 217 19.88 8.07 15.71
N HIS A 218 19.62 8.94 14.74
CA HIS A 218 19.47 10.38 14.90
C HIS A 218 18.00 10.82 14.99
N TRP A 219 17.10 10.04 14.39
CA TRP A 219 15.69 10.37 14.29
C TRP A 219 14.80 9.22 14.75
N ARG A 220 13.61 9.58 15.24
CA ARG A 220 12.56 8.63 15.61
C ARG A 220 12.03 7.91 14.37
N VAL A 221 11.91 6.59 14.43
CA VAL A 221 11.22 5.79 13.41
C VAL A 221 9.88 5.31 13.95
N CYS A 222 8.79 5.71 13.31
CA CYS A 222 7.43 5.28 13.68
C CYS A 222 7.06 4.04 12.88
N SER A 223 6.83 2.91 13.55
CA SER A 223 6.52 1.64 12.92
C SER A 223 5.02 1.41 12.76
N PRO A 224 4.51 1.29 11.52
CA PRO A 224 3.07 1.08 11.33
C PRO A 224 2.57 -0.31 11.71
N TRP A 225 3.44 -1.32 11.78
CA TRP A 225 3.01 -2.67 12.17
C TRP A 225 3.21 -2.92 13.67
N LEU A 226 4.28 -2.39 14.29
CA LEU A 226 4.41 -2.40 15.76
C LEU A 226 3.38 -1.49 16.43
N GLY A 227 2.96 -0.40 15.78
CA GLY A 227 2.10 0.61 16.39
C GLY A 227 2.81 1.43 17.47
N ARG A 228 4.15 1.48 17.40
CA ARG A 228 5.01 2.28 18.28
C ARG A 228 6.27 2.71 17.56
N ASP A 229 7.03 3.54 18.25
CA ASP A 229 8.36 3.89 17.79
C ASP A 229 9.27 2.68 17.89
N VAL A 230 10.16 2.54 16.91
CA VAL A 230 11.26 1.58 16.95
C VAL A 230 12.20 2.00 18.07
N GLY A 231 12.49 1.06 18.97
CA GLY A 231 13.39 1.24 20.11
C GLY A 231 14.75 0.60 19.82
N ASP A 232 15.19 -0.26 20.73
CA ASP A 232 16.35 -1.14 20.59
C ASP A 232 16.00 -2.47 19.90
N ASP A 233 14.95 -2.46 19.06
CA ASP A 233 14.53 -3.64 18.32
C ASP A 233 15.58 -4.04 17.28
N ASP A 234 15.88 -5.33 17.17
CA ASP A 234 16.80 -5.84 16.15
C ASP A 234 16.22 -5.62 14.74
N PRO A 235 16.96 -4.95 13.81
CA PRO A 235 16.46 -4.67 12.47
C PRO A 235 16.06 -5.91 11.66
N VAL A 236 16.75 -7.04 11.85
CA VAL A 236 16.38 -8.30 11.19
C VAL A 236 15.05 -8.78 11.71
N ASP A 237 14.84 -8.75 13.03
CA ASP A 237 13.55 -9.11 13.64
C ASP A 237 12.42 -8.18 13.23
N LEU A 238 12.69 -6.89 13.09
CA LEU A 238 11.72 -5.92 12.58
C LEU A 238 11.28 -6.28 11.16
N VAL A 239 12.24 -6.43 10.25
CA VAL A 239 11.98 -6.71 8.84
C VAL A 239 11.31 -8.09 8.67
N ALA A 240 11.75 -9.10 9.43
CA ALA A 240 11.14 -10.43 9.41
C ALA A 240 9.73 -10.44 10.01
N GLY A 241 9.51 -9.75 11.13
CA GLY A 241 8.21 -9.62 11.78
C GLY A 241 7.18 -8.91 10.92
N ALA A 242 7.61 -7.87 10.19
CA ALA A 242 6.76 -7.16 9.24
C ALA A 242 6.17 -8.10 8.17
N LEU A 243 6.89 -9.13 7.70
CA LEU A 243 6.40 -10.04 6.64
C LEU A 243 5.08 -10.73 6.98
N THR A 244 4.78 -10.93 8.26
CA THR A 244 3.56 -11.64 8.72
C THR A 244 2.55 -10.73 9.40
N SER A 245 2.88 -9.44 9.58
CA SER A 245 2.13 -8.53 10.43
C SER A 245 1.32 -7.54 9.61
N ARG A 246 0.17 -7.11 10.15
CA ARG A 246 -0.64 -6.06 9.53
C ARG A 246 0.06 -4.70 9.61
N VAL A 247 0.09 -3.97 8.51
CA VAL A 247 0.60 -2.59 8.41
C VAL A 247 -0.54 -1.59 8.65
N ARG A 248 -0.48 -0.82 9.74
CA ARG A 248 -1.50 0.17 10.14
C ARG A 248 -1.05 1.60 9.84
N MET A 249 -0.84 1.91 8.56
CA MET A 249 -0.33 3.21 8.12
C MET A 249 -1.30 4.35 8.45
N LEU A 250 -2.61 4.15 8.22
CA LEU A 250 -3.65 5.12 8.57
C LEU A 250 -3.57 5.59 10.03
N HIS A 251 -3.39 4.64 10.94
CA HIS A 251 -3.29 4.93 12.38
C HIS A 251 -2.01 5.70 12.70
N THR A 252 -0.89 5.26 12.13
CA THR A 252 0.43 5.90 12.32
C THR A 252 0.43 7.35 11.84
N ILE A 253 -0.16 7.61 10.67
CA ILE A 253 -0.32 8.97 10.11
C ILE A 253 -1.12 9.85 11.08
N ARG A 254 -2.28 9.38 11.52
CA ARG A 254 -3.16 10.13 12.42
C ARG A 254 -2.53 10.40 13.78
N GLU A 255 -1.76 9.45 14.30
CA GLU A 255 -1.01 9.61 15.54
C GLU A 255 0.13 10.62 15.40
N LEU A 256 0.85 10.61 14.28
CA LEU A 256 1.89 11.61 13.98
C LEU A 256 1.29 13.02 13.93
N HIS A 257 0.18 13.20 13.23
CA HIS A 257 -0.52 14.48 13.17
C HIS A 257 -1.07 14.90 14.53
N ALA A 258 -1.67 13.99 15.30
CA ALA A 258 -2.11 14.28 16.67
C ALA A 258 -0.95 14.68 17.59
N ALA A 259 0.28 14.25 17.30
CA ALA A 259 1.49 14.65 18.02
C ALA A 259 2.06 16.02 17.55
N GLY A 260 1.52 16.60 16.47
CA GLY A 260 1.88 17.91 15.92
C GLY A 260 2.64 17.87 14.60
N ALA A 261 2.60 16.77 13.84
CA ALA A 261 3.17 16.72 12.49
C ALA A 261 2.16 17.20 11.44
N ASP A 262 2.37 18.39 10.89
CA ASP A 262 1.45 19.03 9.94
C ASP A 262 1.99 19.10 8.49
N ALA A 263 3.27 18.73 8.31
CA ALA A 263 3.95 18.65 7.02
C ALA A 263 4.56 17.27 6.83
N PHE A 264 4.32 16.67 5.66
CA PHE A 264 4.83 15.35 5.29
C PHE A 264 5.64 15.41 4.00
N VAL A 265 6.81 14.78 4.02
CA VAL A 265 7.71 14.70 2.86
C VAL A 265 7.91 13.23 2.51
N GLU A 266 7.60 12.86 1.27
CA GLU A 266 7.86 11.51 0.77
C GLU A 266 9.18 11.47 0.00
N CYS A 267 10.19 10.88 0.64
CA CYS A 267 11.48 10.58 0.01
C CYS A 267 11.31 9.38 -0.95
N GLY A 268 10.84 9.66 -2.16
CA GLY A 268 10.59 8.69 -3.22
C GLY A 268 10.29 9.43 -4.52
N GLU A 269 10.13 8.68 -5.62
CA GLU A 269 9.74 9.28 -6.91
C GLU A 269 8.23 9.46 -7.05
N TRP A 270 7.45 8.54 -6.48
CA TRP A 270 6.01 8.45 -6.71
C TRP A 270 5.21 8.94 -5.50
N PRO A 271 4.09 9.67 -5.70
CA PRO A 271 3.21 10.13 -4.62
C PRO A 271 2.28 8.99 -4.16
N VAL A 272 2.80 8.04 -3.39
CA VAL A 272 2.02 6.91 -2.88
C VAL A 272 1.65 7.13 -1.42
N VAL A 273 2.64 7.36 -0.56
CA VAL A 273 2.40 7.53 0.88
C VAL A 273 1.79 8.89 1.18
N THR A 274 2.16 9.93 0.45
CA THR A 274 1.55 11.27 0.53
C THR A 274 0.06 11.24 0.23
N LYS A 275 -0.39 10.48 -0.77
CA LYS A 275 -1.83 10.27 -1.01
C LYS A 275 -2.54 9.61 0.16
N PHE A 276 -1.89 8.67 0.85
CA PHE A 276 -2.45 8.10 2.09
C PHE A 276 -2.57 9.15 3.19
N VAL A 277 -1.58 10.04 3.30
CA VAL A 277 -1.57 11.14 4.28
C VAL A 277 -2.70 12.12 4.01
N GLU A 278 -2.81 12.64 2.79
CA GLU A 278 -3.86 13.58 2.37
C GLU A 278 -5.27 13.00 2.55
N ALA A 279 -5.46 11.72 2.19
CA ALA A 279 -6.73 11.03 2.41
C ALA A 279 -7.05 10.82 3.90
N SER A 280 -6.03 10.76 4.76
CA SER A 280 -6.18 10.52 6.19
C SER A 280 -6.44 11.79 7.00
N ILE A 281 -5.89 12.93 6.55
CA ILE A 281 -5.90 14.21 7.24
C ILE A 281 -6.25 15.32 6.22
N PRO A 282 -7.51 15.79 6.18
CA PRO A 282 -7.91 16.87 5.28
C PRO A 282 -7.11 18.16 5.53
N GLY A 283 -6.55 18.74 4.46
CA GLY A 283 -5.81 20.02 4.51
C GLY A 283 -4.35 19.92 4.96
N VAL A 284 -3.87 18.72 5.29
CA VAL A 284 -2.45 18.47 5.58
C VAL A 284 -1.59 18.81 4.37
N GLN A 285 -0.38 19.31 4.62
CA GLN A 285 0.53 19.68 3.55
C GLN A 285 1.51 18.54 3.26
N CYS A 286 1.63 18.17 2.00
CA CYS A 286 2.47 17.06 1.53
C CYS A 286 3.35 17.50 0.36
N VAL A 287 4.53 16.88 0.22
CA VAL A 287 5.37 17.05 -0.97
C VAL A 287 6.15 15.78 -1.30
N VAL A 288 6.28 15.51 -2.59
CA VAL A 288 7.21 14.52 -3.14
C VAL A 288 8.33 15.30 -3.83
N PRO A 289 9.51 15.49 -3.20
CA PRO A 289 10.52 16.42 -3.71
C PRO A 289 10.95 16.14 -5.15
N LEU A 290 11.04 14.86 -5.54
CA LEU A 290 11.45 14.47 -6.89
C LEU A 290 10.38 14.68 -7.97
N SER A 291 9.15 15.01 -7.59
CA SER A 291 8.10 15.45 -8.53
C SER A 291 8.13 16.96 -8.78
N GLU A 292 8.93 17.70 -8.01
CA GLU A 292 8.98 19.16 -8.06
C GLU A 292 10.13 19.68 -8.93
N ARG A 293 9.93 20.85 -9.55
CA ARG A 293 10.99 21.53 -10.32
C ARG A 293 12.15 21.99 -9.44
N ASP A 294 11.84 22.41 -8.21
CA ASP A 294 12.81 22.73 -7.16
C ASP A 294 12.52 21.88 -5.92
N PRO A 295 13.10 20.66 -5.83
CA PRO A 295 12.85 19.72 -4.73
C PRO A 295 13.09 20.33 -3.35
N VAL A 296 14.14 21.15 -3.22
CA VAL A 296 14.54 21.75 -1.94
C VAL A 296 13.68 22.96 -1.62
N GLY A 297 13.41 23.81 -2.61
CA GLY A 297 12.52 24.96 -2.47
C GLY A 297 11.12 24.55 -2.04
N ALA A 298 10.57 23.48 -2.62
CA ALA A 298 9.24 22.97 -2.27
C ALA A 298 9.16 22.52 -0.80
N VAL A 299 10.18 21.80 -0.30
CA VAL A 299 10.23 21.41 1.12
C VAL A 299 10.42 22.62 2.04
N ARG A 300 11.20 23.63 1.63
CA ARG A 300 11.35 24.86 2.42
C ARG A 300 10.04 25.64 2.53
N ALA A 301 9.30 25.76 1.43
CA ALA A 301 7.99 26.41 1.40
C ALA A 301 7.01 25.69 2.33
N LEU A 302 6.95 24.35 2.21
CA LEU A 302 6.15 23.49 3.08
C LEU A 302 6.41 23.73 4.57
N VAL A 303 7.68 23.79 4.98
CA VAL A 303 8.07 24.00 6.39
C VAL A 303 7.77 25.43 6.86
N ALA A 304 7.95 26.44 5.99
CA ALA A 304 7.66 27.84 6.32
C ALA A 304 6.17 28.06 6.62
N ASP A 305 5.29 27.44 5.84
CA ASP A 305 3.84 27.54 5.99
C ASP A 305 3.32 26.76 7.21
N SER A 306 4.10 25.82 7.72
CA SER A 306 3.75 24.95 8.87
C SER A 306 4.01 25.58 10.24
N THR A 307 4.41 26.86 10.32
CA THR A 307 4.87 27.55 11.55
C THR A 307 3.79 27.84 12.60
N GLY A 308 2.59 27.23 12.50
CA GLY A 308 1.50 27.34 13.48
C GLY A 308 1.50 26.29 14.61
N GLY A 309 2.32 25.24 14.54
CA GLY A 309 2.30 24.12 15.49
C GLY A 309 3.16 24.34 16.75
N GLY A 310 2.57 24.15 17.94
CA GLY A 310 3.32 24.11 19.21
C GLY A 310 4.35 22.96 19.27
N PRO A 311 5.13 22.83 20.36
CA PRO A 311 6.19 21.82 20.43
C PRO A 311 5.64 20.41 20.21
N PHE A 312 6.23 19.69 19.24
CA PHE A 312 5.91 18.30 18.92
C PHE A 312 6.02 17.44 20.18
N ARG A 313 4.94 16.74 20.55
CA ARG A 313 4.89 15.97 21.80
C ARG A 313 5.41 14.56 21.57
N SER A 314 6.50 14.21 22.25
CA SER A 314 6.97 12.83 22.30
C SER A 314 5.91 11.91 22.92
N ARG A 315 5.83 10.67 22.43
CA ARG A 315 5.06 9.61 23.11
C ARG A 315 5.65 9.45 24.52
N SER A 316 4.85 9.72 25.55
CA SER A 316 5.12 9.08 26.85
C SER A 316 4.90 7.58 26.67
N SER A 317 5.89 6.79 27.06
CA SER A 317 5.66 5.37 27.34
C SER A 317 4.44 5.28 28.25
N ALA A 318 3.49 4.39 27.90
CA ALA A 318 2.35 4.14 28.76
C ALA A 318 2.89 3.84 30.18
N PRO A 319 2.35 4.47 31.24
CA PRO A 319 2.81 4.16 32.58
C PRO A 319 2.53 2.69 32.85
N SER A 320 3.55 1.96 33.28
CA SER A 320 3.37 0.68 33.96
C SER A 320 2.43 0.94 35.13
N SER A 321 1.21 0.43 35.02
CA SER A 321 0.15 0.59 36.00
C SER A 321 0.47 -0.25 37.24
N ASN A 322 1.29 0.31 38.12
CA ASN A 322 1.31 -0.09 39.52
C ASN A 322 0.06 0.49 40.20
N GLY A 323 -0.94 -0.36 40.48
CA GLY A 323 -1.90 -0.10 41.54
C GLY A 323 -3.33 -0.62 41.33
N HIS A 324 -3.57 -1.82 41.88
CA HIS A 324 -4.82 -2.29 42.51
C HIS A 324 -6.01 -2.74 41.62
N GLY A 325 -5.95 -4.01 41.21
CA GLY A 325 -7.07 -4.90 40.88
C GLY A 325 -6.70 -6.35 41.29
N PRO A 326 -7.66 -7.27 41.54
CA PRO A 326 -7.52 -8.33 42.54
C PRO A 326 -6.51 -9.43 42.17
N VAL A 327 -5.75 -9.83 43.20
CA VAL A 327 -4.67 -10.83 43.16
C VAL A 327 -5.22 -12.23 42.89
N VAL A 328 -4.88 -12.81 41.74
CA VAL A 328 -4.89 -14.27 41.55
C VAL A 328 -3.47 -14.76 41.81
N ARG A 329 -3.31 -15.53 42.89
CA ARG A 329 -2.04 -16.13 43.30
C ARG A 329 -1.63 -17.19 42.29
N VAL A 330 -0.46 -17.01 41.67
CA VAL A 330 0.26 -18.09 41.00
C VAL A 330 1.19 -18.72 42.03
N SER A 331 0.96 -19.98 42.37
CA SER A 331 1.82 -20.77 43.25
C SER A 331 3.05 -21.28 42.51
N GLU A 332 4.21 -21.20 43.14
CA GLU A 332 5.47 -21.80 42.69
C GLU A 332 5.40 -23.34 42.63
N PRO A 333 6.20 -24.00 41.77
CA PRO A 333 6.17 -25.45 41.61
C PRO A 333 6.89 -26.16 42.75
N THR A 334 6.21 -27.14 43.36
CA THR A 334 6.78 -28.10 44.32
C THR A 334 7.23 -29.38 43.59
N PRO A 335 8.36 -30.04 43.96
CA PRO A 335 8.85 -31.23 43.25
C PRO A 335 7.99 -32.46 43.55
N ALA A 336 7.59 -33.20 42.50
CA ALA A 336 6.91 -34.48 42.63
C ALA A 336 7.92 -35.65 42.63
N GLY A 337 7.78 -36.55 43.62
CA GLY A 337 8.54 -37.80 43.72
C GLY A 337 8.13 -38.87 42.70
N PRO A 338 8.81 -40.03 42.67
CA PRO A 338 8.81 -40.94 41.53
C PRO A 338 7.57 -41.84 41.48
N VAL A 339 7.02 -42.03 40.29
CA VAL A 339 5.94 -42.99 40.02
C VAL A 339 6.44 -44.06 39.03
N ALA A 340 6.10 -45.31 39.35
CA ALA A 340 6.61 -46.54 38.76
C ALA A 340 6.22 -46.77 37.30
N THR A 341 7.13 -47.41 36.57
CA THR A 341 7.04 -47.88 35.18
C THR A 341 6.20 -49.15 35.05
N LEU A 342 5.34 -49.21 34.03
CA LEU A 342 4.69 -50.44 33.56
C LEU A 342 5.31 -50.89 32.22
N PRO A 343 5.36 -52.20 31.93
CA PRO A 343 6.23 -52.75 30.88
C PRO A 343 5.62 -52.72 29.47
N VAL A 344 6.51 -52.55 28.50
CA VAL A 344 6.29 -52.60 27.04
C VAL A 344 6.13 -54.05 26.58
N THR A 345 5.19 -54.29 25.67
CA THR A 345 5.09 -55.54 24.88
C THR A 345 5.04 -55.20 23.39
N ASP A 346 5.83 -55.93 22.60
CA ASP A 346 6.05 -55.75 21.15
C ASP A 346 4.86 -56.19 20.26
N PRO A 347 4.75 -55.69 19.01
CA PRO A 347 3.61 -55.93 18.14
C PRO A 347 3.82 -57.08 17.12
N PRO A 348 2.73 -57.70 16.61
CA PRO A 348 2.74 -58.46 15.36
C PRO A 348 1.82 -57.86 14.26
N PRO A 349 1.89 -58.34 12.99
CA PRO A 349 2.00 -57.45 11.82
C PRO A 349 0.78 -57.37 10.87
N VAL A 350 0.92 -56.48 9.88
CA VAL A 350 -0.03 -56.07 8.83
C VAL A 350 -0.39 -57.18 7.83
N ARG A 351 -1.68 -57.27 7.45
CA ARG A 351 -2.13 -57.76 6.13
C ARG A 351 -3.52 -57.22 5.74
N ALA A 352 -3.79 -57.26 4.44
CA ALA A 352 -4.65 -56.36 3.66
C ALA A 352 -6.14 -56.74 3.52
N ALA A 353 -6.92 -55.74 3.08
CA ALA A 353 -8.16 -55.74 2.29
C ALA A 353 -9.39 -56.56 2.78
N VAL A 354 -10.54 -55.90 2.99
CA VAL A 354 -11.73 -55.90 2.09
C VAL A 354 -12.93 -55.12 2.68
N SER A 355 -13.66 -54.45 1.78
CA SER A 355 -15.12 -54.21 1.68
C SER A 355 -15.95 -53.47 2.76
N ALA A 356 -16.46 -52.33 2.31
CA ALA A 356 -17.83 -51.79 2.39
C ALA A 356 -18.82 -52.30 3.46
N VAL A 357 -19.36 -51.34 4.24
CA VAL A 357 -20.70 -51.41 4.84
C VAL A 357 -21.40 -50.04 4.75
N SER A 358 -22.65 -50.08 4.31
CA SER A 358 -23.57 -48.96 4.08
C SER A 358 -24.21 -48.37 5.36
N ALA A 359 -24.38 -47.04 5.31
CA ALA A 359 -25.47 -46.17 5.77
C ALA A 359 -26.38 -46.51 6.98
N SER A 360 -26.52 -45.51 7.88
CA SER A 360 -27.84 -44.95 8.25
C SER A 360 -27.75 -43.54 8.88
N PRO A 361 -28.84 -42.74 8.84
CA PRO A 361 -28.82 -41.28 8.80
C PRO A 361 -28.96 -40.63 10.18
N ALA A 362 -28.36 -39.44 10.36
CA ALA A 362 -28.63 -38.58 11.50
C ALA A 362 -29.74 -37.55 11.17
N ALA A 363 -30.59 -37.35 12.17
CA ALA A 363 -31.89 -36.68 12.19
C ALA A 363 -31.83 -35.14 12.00
N PRO A 364 -32.96 -34.49 11.64
CA PRO A 364 -33.00 -33.09 11.23
C PRO A 364 -32.87 -32.13 12.41
N VAL A 365 -31.96 -31.16 12.29
CA VAL A 365 -31.93 -29.99 13.16
C VAL A 365 -33.02 -29.00 12.73
N SER A 366 -33.89 -28.67 13.68
CA SER A 366 -35.03 -27.78 13.51
C SER A 366 -34.61 -26.34 13.27
N TYR A 367 -35.12 -25.77 12.18
CA TYR A 367 -35.05 -24.35 11.86
C TYR A 367 -36.00 -23.56 12.78
N VAL A 368 -35.46 -22.66 13.59
CA VAL A 368 -36.24 -21.65 14.31
C VAL A 368 -36.39 -20.45 13.38
N ALA A 369 -37.63 -20.16 12.97
CA ALA A 369 -37.95 -19.01 12.13
C ALA A 369 -37.65 -17.68 12.85
N PRO A 370 -37.11 -16.66 12.16
CA PRO A 370 -36.98 -15.33 12.73
C PRO A 370 -38.36 -14.65 12.84
N VAL A 371 -38.59 -14.01 13.99
CA VAL A 371 -39.74 -13.15 14.29
C VAL A 371 -39.66 -11.88 13.40
N PRO A 372 -40.76 -11.39 12.80
CA PRO A 372 -40.73 -10.20 11.95
C PRO A 372 -40.37 -8.94 12.72
N SER A 373 -39.42 -8.18 12.15
CA SER A 373 -38.96 -6.88 12.60
C SER A 373 -40.06 -5.81 12.51
N LEU A 374 -40.19 -4.99 13.56
CA LEU A 374 -41.03 -3.80 13.57
C LEU A 374 -40.46 -2.74 12.61
N ALA A 375 -41.29 -2.30 11.68
CA ALA A 375 -40.99 -1.25 10.72
C ALA A 375 -40.65 0.10 11.40
N PRO A 376 -39.70 0.89 10.87
CA PRO A 376 -39.50 2.26 11.32
C PRO A 376 -40.66 3.17 10.85
N ALA A 377 -41.10 4.04 11.76
CA ALA A 377 -42.17 5.00 11.54
C ALA A 377 -41.85 6.01 10.43
N ALA A 378 -42.85 6.32 9.61
CA ALA A 378 -42.82 7.35 8.58
C ALA A 378 -42.68 8.76 9.19
N PRO A 379 -41.94 9.70 8.56
CA PRO A 379 -41.93 11.09 8.97
C PRO A 379 -43.20 11.82 8.52
N ALA A 380 -43.67 12.75 9.36
CA ALA A 380 -44.83 13.62 9.12
C ALA A 380 -44.61 14.60 7.95
N PRO A 381 -45.68 15.06 7.28
CA PRO A 381 -45.57 15.94 6.11
C PRO A 381 -45.16 17.37 6.51
N ALA A 382 -44.10 17.88 5.88
CA ALA A 382 -43.72 19.28 5.96
C ALA A 382 -44.62 20.13 5.03
N THR A 383 -45.11 21.24 5.56
CA THR A 383 -45.87 22.30 4.86
C THR A 383 -45.08 22.91 3.70
N PRO A 384 -45.73 23.24 2.56
CA PRO A 384 -45.04 23.83 1.41
C PRO A 384 -44.66 25.29 1.68
N VAL A 385 -43.36 25.60 1.55
CA VAL A 385 -42.86 26.99 1.51
C VAL A 385 -42.87 27.44 0.06
N ALA A 386 -43.49 28.59 -0.20
CA ALA A 386 -43.60 29.22 -1.52
C ALA A 386 -42.20 29.54 -2.10
N PRO A 387 -42.00 29.39 -3.43
CA PRO A 387 -40.70 29.62 -4.05
C PRO A 387 -40.36 31.12 -4.08
N VAL A 388 -39.20 31.46 -3.51
CA VAL A 388 -38.54 32.75 -3.71
C VAL A 388 -37.88 32.72 -5.08
N ALA A 389 -38.22 33.69 -5.93
CA ALA A 389 -37.65 33.85 -7.26
C ALA A 389 -36.14 34.13 -7.16
N VAL A 390 -35.34 33.18 -7.65
CA VAL A 390 -33.91 33.37 -7.89
C VAL A 390 -33.74 33.85 -9.33
N ALA A 391 -33.05 34.98 -9.50
CA ALA A 391 -32.70 35.55 -10.79
C ALA A 391 -31.96 34.52 -11.68
N PRO A 392 -32.14 34.55 -13.01
CA PRO A 392 -31.56 33.53 -13.88
C PRO A 392 -30.04 33.65 -13.87
N VAL A 393 -29.39 32.59 -13.36
CA VAL A 393 -27.97 32.35 -13.60
C VAL A 393 -27.83 32.02 -15.09
N ALA A 394 -26.93 32.73 -15.76
CA ALA A 394 -26.69 32.61 -17.19
C ALA A 394 -26.51 31.13 -17.59
N SER A 395 -27.22 30.73 -18.64
CA SER A 395 -26.99 29.45 -19.33
C SER A 395 -25.51 29.35 -19.73
N PRO A 396 -24.84 28.20 -19.55
CA PRO A 396 -23.55 28.00 -20.16
C PRO A 396 -23.75 28.07 -21.68
N SER A 397 -23.01 28.99 -22.30
CA SER A 397 -22.85 29.12 -23.74
C SER A 397 -22.45 27.76 -24.31
N SER A 398 -23.04 27.39 -25.45
CA SER A 398 -22.65 26.26 -26.29
C SER A 398 -21.26 26.52 -26.91
N ALA A 399 -20.23 26.50 -26.09
CA ALA A 399 -18.85 26.39 -26.53
C ALA A 399 -18.52 24.89 -26.58
N GLY A 400 -18.00 24.42 -27.71
CA GLY A 400 -17.54 23.04 -27.83
C GLY A 400 -16.57 22.69 -26.71
N LEU A 401 -16.67 21.47 -26.16
CA LEU A 401 -15.70 20.98 -25.19
C LEU A 401 -14.30 21.02 -25.82
N ASP A 402 -13.35 21.64 -25.12
CA ASP A 402 -11.95 21.67 -25.53
C ASP A 402 -11.29 20.31 -25.27
N TYR A 403 -10.53 19.82 -26.25
CA TYR A 403 -9.89 18.50 -26.21
C TYR A 403 -8.96 18.36 -25.00
N GLU A 404 -8.16 19.39 -24.69
CA GLU A 404 -7.21 19.36 -23.56
C GLU A 404 -7.93 19.25 -22.21
N THR A 405 -9.08 19.91 -22.08
CA THR A 405 -9.91 19.83 -20.86
C THR A 405 -10.50 18.43 -20.69
N VAL A 406 -11.04 17.87 -21.77
CA VAL A 406 -11.59 16.50 -21.76
C VAL A 406 -10.50 15.48 -21.46
N LEU A 407 -9.31 15.62 -22.06
CA LEU A 407 -8.19 14.72 -21.85
C LEU A 407 -7.69 14.77 -20.40
N ALA A 408 -7.54 15.96 -19.81
CA ALA A 408 -7.14 16.11 -18.40
C ALA A 408 -8.16 15.47 -17.44
N GLU A 409 -9.45 15.64 -17.72
CA GLU A 409 -10.51 14.99 -16.95
C GLU A 409 -10.50 13.47 -17.13
N LEU A 410 -10.28 12.96 -18.34
CA LEU A 410 -10.19 11.53 -18.59
C LEU A 410 -8.98 10.91 -17.91
N ARG A 411 -7.83 11.58 -17.91
CA ARG A 411 -6.63 11.17 -17.15
C ARG A 411 -6.91 11.12 -15.65
N THR A 412 -7.69 12.06 -15.13
CA THR A 412 -8.09 12.06 -13.72
C THR A 412 -9.04 10.90 -13.43
N LEU A 413 -10.08 10.74 -14.23
CA LEU A 413 -11.07 9.68 -14.08
C LEU A 413 -10.44 8.27 -14.18
N TYR A 414 -9.61 8.07 -15.20
CA TYR A 414 -8.90 6.80 -15.40
C TYR A 414 -7.81 6.61 -14.37
N GLY A 415 -7.11 7.67 -13.96
CA GLY A 415 -6.12 7.62 -12.89
C GLY A 415 -6.74 7.23 -11.54
N ASP A 416 -7.87 7.84 -11.18
CA ASP A 416 -8.62 7.51 -9.97
C ASP A 416 -9.17 6.08 -10.00
N PHE A 417 -9.63 5.63 -11.17
CA PHE A 417 -10.18 4.29 -11.34
C PHE A 417 -9.09 3.20 -11.36
N LEU A 418 -7.96 3.47 -12.01
CA LEU A 418 -6.85 2.51 -12.17
C LEU A 418 -5.80 2.62 -11.06
N GLY A 419 -5.87 3.65 -10.21
CA GLY A 419 -4.89 3.92 -9.17
C GLY A 419 -3.57 4.55 -9.67
N TYR A 420 -3.52 5.02 -10.92
CA TYR A 420 -2.36 5.72 -11.49
C TYR A 420 -2.51 7.24 -11.33
N PRO A 421 -1.41 7.99 -11.17
CA PRO A 421 -1.48 9.45 -11.29
C PRO A 421 -1.88 9.85 -12.73
N PRO A 422 -2.69 10.90 -12.91
CA PRO A 422 -3.19 11.33 -14.23
C PRO A 422 -2.07 11.59 -15.25
N ASP A 423 -0.92 12.07 -14.75
CA ASP A 423 0.25 12.44 -15.57
C ASP A 423 1.04 11.24 -16.12
N LEU A 424 0.79 10.03 -15.59
CA LEU A 424 1.38 8.78 -16.11
C LEU A 424 0.51 8.09 -17.16
N LEU A 425 -0.68 8.60 -17.44
CA LEU A 425 -1.51 8.12 -18.51
C LEU A 425 -1.22 8.94 -19.77
N GLY A 426 -0.33 8.42 -20.61
CA GLY A 426 -0.07 8.96 -21.93
C GLY A 426 -1.35 8.96 -22.75
N GLU A 427 -1.52 9.99 -23.58
CA GLU A 427 -2.73 10.09 -24.40
C GLU A 427 -2.80 9.01 -25.50
N ASP A 428 -1.64 8.50 -25.91
CA ASP A 428 -1.50 7.43 -26.89
C ASP A 428 -1.36 6.04 -26.28
N ASP A 429 -1.34 5.94 -24.94
CA ASP A 429 -1.12 4.68 -24.27
C ASP A 429 -2.28 3.71 -24.57
N GLY A 430 -1.93 2.50 -25.00
CA GLY A 430 -2.88 1.45 -25.30
C GLY A 430 -3.56 0.96 -24.02
N LEU A 431 -4.87 1.18 -23.88
CA LEU A 431 -5.60 0.85 -22.66
C LEU A 431 -5.44 -0.63 -22.27
N GLU A 432 -5.53 -1.56 -23.22
CA GLU A 432 -5.37 -2.99 -22.95
C GLU A 432 -3.90 -3.44 -23.02
N ALA A 433 -3.17 -3.02 -24.06
CA ALA A 433 -1.83 -3.53 -24.37
C ALA A 433 -0.71 -2.96 -23.49
N GLU A 434 -0.87 -1.73 -23.00
CA GLU A 434 0.17 -1.00 -22.25
C GLU A 434 -0.27 -0.70 -20.82
N LEU A 435 -1.55 -0.36 -20.63
CA LEU A 435 -2.12 -0.06 -19.31
C LEU A 435 -2.83 -1.26 -18.65
N GLY A 436 -2.93 -2.40 -19.35
CA GLY A 436 -3.49 -3.65 -18.79
C GLY A 436 -4.96 -3.55 -18.39
N VAL A 437 -5.71 -2.60 -18.94
CA VAL A 437 -7.14 -2.43 -18.68
C VAL A 437 -7.90 -3.55 -19.38
N GLU A 438 -8.27 -4.57 -18.60
CA GLU A 438 -9.10 -5.69 -19.08
C GLU A 438 -10.39 -5.19 -19.75
N SER A 439 -10.84 -5.87 -20.80
CA SER A 439 -11.96 -5.41 -21.65
C SER A 439 -13.25 -5.13 -20.85
N LEU A 440 -13.46 -5.79 -19.70
CA LEU A 440 -14.60 -5.54 -18.81
C LEU A 440 -14.49 -4.19 -18.07
N LYS A 441 -13.28 -3.83 -17.62
CA LYS A 441 -12.99 -2.55 -16.95
C LYS A 441 -13.09 -1.38 -17.94
N GLN A 442 -12.69 -1.60 -19.18
CA GLN A 442 -12.84 -0.62 -20.27
C GLN A 442 -14.32 -0.33 -20.58
N VAL A 443 -15.19 -1.34 -20.55
CA VAL A 443 -16.65 -1.17 -20.71
C VAL A 443 -17.24 -0.32 -19.57
N ALA A 444 -16.81 -0.54 -18.32
CA ALA A 444 -17.25 0.25 -17.17
C ALA A 444 -16.77 1.71 -17.27
N LEU A 445 -15.50 1.93 -17.62
CA LEU A 445 -14.91 3.25 -17.80
C LEU A 445 -15.61 4.05 -18.91
N LEU A 446 -15.86 3.45 -20.08
CA LEU A 446 -16.59 4.10 -21.16
C LEU A 446 -18.05 4.43 -20.78
N GLY A 447 -18.66 3.62 -19.92
CA GLY A 447 -19.97 3.93 -19.32
C GLY A 447 -19.91 5.19 -18.46
N MET A 448 -18.95 5.27 -17.53
CA MET A 448 -18.76 6.46 -16.69
C MET A 448 -18.47 7.73 -17.51
N VAL A 449 -17.69 7.62 -18.60
CA VAL A 449 -17.45 8.74 -19.52
C VAL A 449 -18.74 9.16 -20.23
N SER A 450 -19.54 8.20 -20.70
CA SER A 450 -20.82 8.49 -21.37
C SER A 450 -21.79 9.20 -20.44
N ASP A 451 -21.90 8.75 -19.19
CA ASP A 451 -22.76 9.37 -18.18
C ASP A 451 -22.26 10.78 -17.80
N ARG A 452 -20.95 10.92 -17.55
CA ARG A 452 -20.34 12.19 -17.15
C ARG A 452 -20.49 13.28 -18.21
N TYR A 453 -20.39 12.91 -19.48
CA TYR A 453 -20.55 13.83 -20.60
C TYR A 453 -21.92 13.73 -21.26
N GLU A 454 -22.95 13.11 -20.66
CA GLU A 454 -24.31 12.97 -21.22
C GLU A 454 -24.34 12.59 -22.71
N LEU A 455 -23.49 11.65 -23.11
CA LEU A 455 -23.30 11.23 -24.49
C LEU A 455 -24.13 9.98 -24.83
N PRO A 456 -24.41 9.73 -26.13
CA PRO A 456 -24.80 8.41 -26.59
C PRO A 456 -23.77 7.36 -26.16
N ASP A 457 -24.23 6.15 -25.88
CA ASP A 457 -23.41 5.09 -25.30
C ASP A 457 -22.12 4.81 -26.09
N LEU A 458 -20.98 5.26 -25.55
CA LEU A 458 -19.67 5.10 -26.18
C LEU A 458 -19.23 3.64 -26.27
N ARG A 459 -19.84 2.73 -25.49
CA ARG A 459 -19.60 1.28 -25.56
C ARG A 459 -20.04 0.68 -26.89
N ALA A 460 -20.91 1.37 -27.63
CA ALA A 460 -21.30 0.96 -28.99
C ALA A 460 -20.17 1.11 -30.02
N ASN A 461 -19.11 1.87 -29.70
CA ASN A 461 -17.97 2.05 -30.59
C ASN A 461 -16.93 0.94 -30.38
N SER A 462 -16.97 -0.08 -31.23
CA SER A 462 -16.07 -1.24 -31.17
C SER A 462 -14.59 -0.88 -31.29
N SER A 463 -14.24 0.24 -31.94
CA SER A 463 -12.85 0.70 -32.04
C SER A 463 -12.30 1.18 -30.69
N LEU A 464 -13.14 1.79 -29.84
CA LEU A 464 -12.71 2.26 -28.51
C LEU A 464 -12.51 1.13 -27.52
N LEU A 465 -13.11 -0.04 -27.77
CA LEU A 465 -12.98 -1.25 -26.96
C LEU A 465 -11.82 -2.16 -27.39
N THR A 466 -11.31 -2.02 -28.62
CA THR A 466 -10.30 -2.92 -29.19
C THR A 466 -8.93 -2.27 -29.36
N VAL A 467 -8.89 -0.95 -29.62
CA VAL A 467 -7.66 -0.16 -29.78
C VAL A 467 -7.85 1.20 -29.11
N GLY A 468 -8.37 1.18 -27.88
CA GLY A 468 -8.68 2.38 -27.12
C GLY A 468 -7.44 3.05 -26.57
N THR A 469 -7.33 4.36 -26.78
CA THR A 469 -6.36 5.25 -26.11
C THR A 469 -7.12 6.43 -25.51
N LEU A 470 -6.54 7.13 -24.53
CA LEU A 470 -7.19 8.31 -23.95
C LEU A 470 -7.44 9.41 -25.00
N ARG A 471 -6.52 9.59 -25.96
CA ARG A 471 -6.69 10.47 -27.12
C ARG A 471 -7.98 10.15 -27.88
N ARG A 472 -8.17 8.89 -28.26
CA ARG A 472 -9.34 8.47 -29.06
C ARG A 472 -10.66 8.64 -28.32
N ILE A 473 -10.65 8.43 -27.01
CA ILE A 473 -11.83 8.63 -26.17
C ILE A 473 -12.13 10.13 -26.05
N ALA A 474 -11.11 10.96 -25.82
CA ALA A 474 -11.27 12.41 -25.77
C ALA A 474 -11.81 12.98 -27.09
N GLU A 475 -11.26 12.55 -28.23
CA GLU A 475 -11.74 12.92 -29.57
C GLU A 475 -13.20 12.50 -29.80
N ALA A 476 -13.56 11.27 -29.41
CA ALA A 476 -14.93 10.78 -29.53
C ALA A 476 -15.92 11.59 -28.67
N VAL A 477 -15.51 11.99 -27.47
CA VAL A 477 -16.32 12.84 -26.57
C VAL A 477 -16.55 14.23 -27.18
N VAL A 478 -15.48 14.87 -27.67
CA VAL A 478 -15.55 16.18 -28.31
C VAL A 478 -16.42 16.13 -29.57
N GLN A 479 -16.23 15.11 -30.42
CA GLN A 479 -17.01 14.93 -31.65
C GLN A 479 -18.49 14.64 -31.37
N ALA A 480 -18.79 13.81 -30.39
CA ALA A 480 -20.17 13.47 -30.02
C ALA A 480 -20.92 14.67 -29.44
N ARG A 481 -20.26 15.50 -28.61
CA ARG A 481 -20.85 16.77 -28.11
C ARG A 481 -21.05 17.79 -29.22
N ALA A 482 -20.10 17.93 -30.14
CA ALA A 482 -20.24 18.82 -31.31
C ALA A 482 -21.43 18.40 -32.20
N GLY A 483 -21.62 17.09 -32.41
CA GLY A 483 -22.75 16.54 -33.16
C GLY A 483 -24.11 16.61 -32.44
N ALA A 484 -24.11 16.74 -31.10
CA ALA A 484 -25.32 16.93 -30.30
C ALA A 484 -25.71 18.43 -30.18
N ALA A 485 -24.73 19.34 -30.20
CA ALA A 485 -24.97 20.78 -30.19
C ALA A 485 -25.42 21.36 -31.54
N GLY A 486 -25.22 20.62 -32.64
CA GLY A 486 -25.62 21.01 -33.99
C GLY A 486 -26.97 20.45 -34.48
N ARG A 487 -27.75 19.76 -33.62
CA ARG A 487 -29.06 19.18 -33.95
C ARG A 487 -30.22 19.94 -33.34
#